data_AF-A0A6N2N133-F1
#
_entry.id   AF-A0A6N2N133-F1
#
_cell.length_a   1.000
_cell.length_b   1.000
_cell.length_c   1.000
_cell.angle_alpha   90.00
_cell.angle_beta   90.00
_cell.angle_gamma   90.00
#
_symmetry.space_group_name_H-M   'P 1'
#
loop_
_entity.id
_entity.type
_entity.pdbx_description
1 polymer ?
#
loop_
_entity_poly.entity_id
_entity_poly.type
_entity_poly.pdbx_seq_one_letter_code
_entity_poly.pdbx_strand_id
1 'polypeptide(L)'
;MEVIRAGLPNDHTIAQIKDAVRVGLRAVKYTIEDEAVVLRAQLGVEAFADALLVVPKTLAENSGLDTHDEIFTLTGEHSRDNIVGINLQTGGTLDPQMEGIFDNYSSIKP
;
A
#
# COMPACT_ATOMS: atom_id res chain seq x y z
N MET A 1 10.00 47.73 49.67
CA MET A 1 9.43 46.98 48.53
C MET A 1 10.59 46.22 47.90
N GLU A 2 10.78 44.98 48.33
CA GLU A 2 11.90 44.13 47.95
C GLU A 2 11.57 43.50 46.59
N VAL A 3 12.24 43.96 45.55
CA VAL A 3 12.02 43.48 44.18
C VAL A 3 12.82 42.19 44.04
N ILE A 4 12.12 41.04 44.02
CA ILE A 4 12.68 39.72 43.77
C ILE A 4 13.38 39.74 42.40
N ARG A 5 14.71 39.89 42.40
CA ARG A 5 15.53 39.71 41.20
C ARG A 5 15.68 38.21 40.95
N ALA A 6 14.73 37.62 40.23
CA ALA A 6 14.89 36.28 39.69
C ALA A 6 16.16 36.29 38.80
N GLY A 7 17.16 35.48 39.17
CA GLY A 7 18.44 35.40 38.48
C GLY A 7 18.25 35.09 36.99
N LEU A 8 19.00 35.81 36.15
CA LEU A 8 18.99 35.63 34.71
C LEU A 8 19.38 34.18 34.36
N PRO A 9 18.81 33.58 33.30
CA PRO A 9 19.18 32.23 32.86
C PRO A 9 20.70 32.16 32.64
N ASN A 10 21.39 31.29 33.38
CA ASN A 10 22.83 31.07 33.17
C ASN A 10 23.06 30.36 31.82
N ASP A 11 24.25 30.49 31.25
CA ASP A 11 24.58 29.95 29.92
C ASP A 11 24.27 28.44 29.78
N HIS A 12 24.39 27.69 30.87
CA HIS A 12 24.02 26.27 30.93
C HIS A 12 22.51 26.04 30.74
N THR A 13 21.66 26.87 31.33
CA THR A 13 20.20 26.79 31.16
C THR A 13 19.81 27.12 29.73
N ILE A 14 20.45 28.12 29.12
CA ILE A 14 20.22 28.50 27.72
C ILE A 14 20.66 27.38 26.77
N ALA A 15 21.81 26.76 27.03
CA ALA A 15 22.30 25.63 26.24
C ALA A 15 21.35 24.42 26.32
N GLN A 16 20.86 24.10 27.52
CA GLN A 16 19.90 23.01 27.73
C GLN A 16 18.58 23.25 26.98
N ILE A 17 18.06 24.48 27.00
CA ILE A 17 16.86 24.84 26.24
C ILE A 17 17.13 24.73 24.73
N LYS A 18 18.28 25.18 24.27
CA LYS A 18 18.65 25.14 22.85
C LYS A 18 18.78 23.71 22.32
N ASP A 19 19.35 22.82 23.11
CA ASP A 19 19.48 21.40 22.73
C ASP A 19 18.17 20.65 22.83
N ALA A 20 17.32 20.95 23.82
CA ALA A 20 15.97 20.40 23.91
C ALA A 20 15.13 20.74 22.66
N VAL A 21 15.22 21.98 22.18
CA VAL A 21 14.54 22.42 20.93
C VAL A 21 15.11 21.70 19.71
N ARG A 22 16.43 21.53 19.62
CA ARG A 22 17.06 20.79 18.50
C ARG A 22 16.69 19.31 18.50
N VAL A 23 16.64 18.68 19.66
CA VAL A 23 16.26 17.26 19.80
C VAL A 23 14.80 17.08 19.41
N GLY A 24 13.89 17.95 19.88
CA GLY A 24 12.47 17.92 19.49
C GLY A 24 12.25 18.12 17.99
N LEU A 25 12.96 19.08 17.39
CA LEU A 25 12.89 19.31 15.95
C LEU A 25 13.43 18.13 15.14
N ARG A 26 14.48 17.46 15.63
CA ARG A 26 15.04 16.27 14.99
C ARG A 26 14.12 15.06 15.13
N ALA A 27 13.42 14.93 16.25
CA ALA A 27 12.44 13.87 16.47
C ALA A 27 11.25 13.99 15.51
N VAL A 28 10.63 15.18 15.40
CA VAL A 28 9.55 15.46 14.44
C VAL A 28 9.99 15.21 13.00
N LYS A 29 11.24 15.57 12.70
CA LYS A 29 11.84 15.30 11.39
C LYS A 29 11.87 13.79 11.08
N TYR A 30 12.28 12.95 12.02
CA TYR A 30 12.35 11.50 11.80
C TYR A 30 10.98 10.82 11.74
N THR A 31 10.00 11.23 12.55
CA THR A 31 8.64 10.65 12.49
C THR A 31 7.95 10.96 11.17
N ILE A 32 8.16 12.14 10.61
CA ILE A 32 7.68 12.49 9.26
C ILE A 32 8.45 11.71 8.18
N GLU A 33 9.74 11.44 8.40
CA GLU A 33 10.58 10.72 7.44
C GLU A 33 10.26 9.21 7.38
N ASP A 34 9.83 8.55 8.47
CA ASP A 34 9.63 7.10 8.50
C ASP A 34 8.18 6.63 8.27
N GLU A 35 7.17 7.21 8.94
CA GLU A 35 5.77 6.73 8.79
C GLU A 35 5.17 7.08 7.42
N ALA A 36 5.53 8.25 6.89
CA ALA A 36 5.10 8.65 5.55
C ALA A 36 5.65 7.71 4.47
N VAL A 37 6.84 7.13 4.68
CA VAL A 37 7.45 6.18 3.74
C VAL A 37 6.74 4.84 3.79
N VAL A 38 6.40 4.33 4.97
CA VAL A 38 5.65 3.07 5.13
C VAL A 38 4.25 3.19 4.52
N LEU A 39 3.53 4.27 4.80
CA LEU A 39 2.19 4.50 4.25
C LEU A 39 2.20 4.64 2.72
N ARG A 40 3.19 5.35 2.16
CA ARG A 40 3.35 5.46 0.70
C ARG A 40 3.68 4.12 0.05
N ALA A 41 4.52 3.30 0.70
CA ALA A 41 4.83 1.97 0.20
C ALA A 41 3.57 1.08 0.17
N GLN A 42 2.75 1.11 1.22
CA GLN A 42 1.49 0.37 1.27
C GLN A 42 0.53 0.80 0.16
N LEU A 43 0.30 2.11 0.00
CA LEU A 43 -0.54 2.65 -1.08
C LEU A 43 -0.01 2.29 -2.47
N GLY A 44 1.30 2.26 -2.65
CA GLY A 44 1.92 1.84 -3.91
C GLY A 44 1.70 0.36 -4.22
N VAL A 45 1.81 -0.51 -3.21
CA VAL A 45 1.55 -1.94 -3.35
C VAL A 45 0.07 -2.19 -3.65
N GLU A 46 -0.83 -1.51 -2.96
CA GLU A 46 -2.27 -1.62 -3.20
C GLU A 46 -2.65 -1.16 -4.61
N ALA A 47 -2.18 0.01 -5.04
CA ALA A 47 -2.40 0.51 -6.39
C ALA A 47 -1.81 -0.41 -7.47
N PHE A 48 -0.65 -1.03 -7.20
CA PHE A 48 -0.05 -2.01 -8.11
C PHE A 48 -0.88 -3.29 -8.19
N ALA A 49 -1.34 -3.83 -7.05
CA ALA A 49 -2.22 -4.98 -7.00
C ALA A 49 -3.53 -4.73 -7.77
N ASP A 50 -4.12 -3.55 -7.60
CA ASP A 50 -5.31 -3.13 -8.34
C ASP A 50 -5.05 -2.98 -9.84
N ALA A 51 -3.87 -2.49 -10.22
CA ALA A 51 -3.46 -2.37 -11.62
C ALA A 51 -3.31 -3.74 -12.30
N LEU A 52 -2.86 -4.78 -11.58
CA LEU A 52 -2.78 -6.14 -12.13
C LEU A 52 -4.15 -6.71 -12.50
N LEU A 53 -5.23 -6.23 -11.89
CA LEU A 53 -6.60 -6.62 -12.25
C LEU A 53 -7.03 -6.08 -13.63
N VAL A 54 -6.23 -5.25 -14.31
CA VAL A 54 -6.58 -4.71 -15.63
C VAL A 54 -6.82 -5.82 -16.66
N VAL A 55 -5.97 -6.85 -16.69
CA VAL A 55 -6.08 -7.95 -17.65
C VAL A 55 -7.40 -8.72 -17.47
N PRO A 56 -7.72 -9.27 -16.29
CA PRO A 56 -8.98 -9.97 -16.09
C PRO A 56 -10.22 -9.06 -16.25
N LYS A 57 -10.14 -7.79 -15.85
CA LYS A 57 -11.23 -6.81 -16.08
C LYS A 57 -11.50 -6.61 -17.58
N THR A 58 -10.45 -6.40 -18.36
CA THR A 58 -10.57 -6.22 -19.82
C THR A 58 -11.09 -7.48 -20.50
N LEU A 59 -10.69 -8.67 -20.04
CA LEU A 59 -11.21 -9.93 -20.57
C LEU A 59 -12.71 -10.09 -20.28
N ALA A 60 -13.15 -9.80 -19.06
CA ALA A 60 -14.57 -9.84 -18.68
C ALA A 60 -15.40 -8.82 -19.48
N GLU A 61 -14.92 -7.59 -19.58
CA GLU A 61 -15.59 -6.51 -20.34
C GLU A 61 -15.72 -6.86 -21.82
N ASN A 62 -14.64 -7.32 -22.46
CA ASN A 62 -14.64 -7.73 -23.86
C ASN A 62 -15.55 -8.95 -24.12
N SER A 63 -15.83 -9.73 -23.07
CA SER A 63 -16.74 -10.89 -23.13
C SER A 63 -18.18 -10.52 -22.81
N GLY A 64 -18.47 -9.24 -22.52
CA GLY A 64 -19.81 -8.76 -22.17
C GLY A 64 -20.29 -9.20 -20.77
N LEU A 65 -19.36 -9.58 -19.89
CA LEU A 65 -19.65 -9.98 -18.52
C LEU A 65 -19.66 -8.78 -17.56
N ASP A 66 -20.32 -8.92 -16.40
CA ASP A 66 -20.24 -7.91 -15.34
C ASP A 66 -18.87 -7.99 -14.66
N THR A 67 -18.04 -6.97 -14.89
CA THR A 67 -16.68 -6.96 -14.39
C THR A 67 -16.58 -6.93 -12.87
N HIS A 68 -17.57 -6.40 -12.14
CA HIS A 68 -17.52 -6.35 -10.68
C HIS A 68 -17.80 -7.72 -10.09
N ASP A 69 -18.83 -8.41 -10.58
CA ASP A 69 -19.21 -9.75 -10.10
C ASP A 69 -18.13 -10.79 -10.40
N GLU A 70 -17.56 -10.74 -11.62
CA GLU A 70 -16.51 -11.66 -12.04
C GLU A 70 -15.22 -11.46 -11.22
N ILE A 71 -14.80 -10.22 -11.02
CA ILE A 71 -13.59 -9.92 -10.23
C ILE A 71 -13.80 -10.24 -8.75
N PHE A 72 -14.98 -9.99 -8.19
CA PHE A 72 -15.30 -10.38 -6.81
C PHE A 72 -15.21 -11.90 -6.64
N THR A 73 -15.77 -12.67 -7.57
CA THR A 73 -15.72 -14.14 -7.54
C THR A 73 -14.29 -14.64 -7.71
N LEU A 74 -13.55 -14.12 -8.68
CA LEU A 74 -12.16 -14.51 -8.95
C LEU A 74 -11.24 -14.23 -7.77
N THR A 75 -11.30 -13.02 -7.19
CA THR A 75 -10.49 -12.65 -6.02
C THR A 75 -10.91 -13.42 -4.77
N GLY A 76 -12.21 -13.70 -4.62
CA GLY A 76 -12.74 -14.52 -3.55
C GLY A 76 -12.20 -15.95 -3.58
N GLU A 77 -12.15 -16.60 -4.74
CA GLU A 77 -11.56 -17.93 -4.88
C GLU A 77 -10.03 -17.90 -4.76
N HIS A 78 -9.36 -16.91 -5.36
CA HIS A 78 -7.92 -16.75 -5.25
C HIS A 78 -7.45 -16.52 -3.80
N SER A 79 -8.24 -15.82 -2.97
CA SER A 79 -7.94 -15.62 -1.55
C SER A 79 -7.88 -16.93 -0.74
N ARG A 80 -8.42 -18.02 -1.28
CA ARG A 80 -8.36 -19.37 -0.71
C ARG A 80 -7.19 -20.19 -1.27
N ASP A 81 -6.24 -19.54 -1.93
CA ASP A 81 -5.06 -20.15 -2.57
C ASP A 81 -5.41 -21.07 -3.76
N ASN A 82 -6.60 -20.86 -4.36
CA ASN A 82 -7.00 -21.57 -5.58
C ASN A 82 -6.40 -20.90 -6.82
N ILE A 83 -5.95 -21.73 -7.77
CA ILE A 83 -5.58 -21.29 -9.12
C ILE A 83 -6.86 -21.25 -9.94
N VAL A 84 -7.33 -20.05 -10.25
CA VAL A 84 -8.59 -19.83 -10.97
C VAL A 84 -8.40 -18.84 -12.11
N GLY A 85 -9.16 -19.03 -13.18
CA GLY A 85 -9.28 -18.12 -14.32
C GLY A 85 -10.73 -17.69 -14.52
N ILE A 86 -10.96 -16.73 -15.41
CA ILE A 86 -12.31 -16.28 -15.78
C ILE A 86 -12.83 -17.12 -16.95
N ASN A 87 -14.06 -17.59 -16.85
CA ASN A 87 -14.76 -18.21 -17.96
C ASN A 87 -15.39 -17.16 -18.87
N LEU A 88 -14.76 -16.92 -20.03
CA LEU A 88 -15.18 -15.87 -20.98
C LEU A 88 -16.48 -16.19 -21.72
N GLN A 89 -16.96 -17.44 -21.71
CA GLN A 89 -18.19 -17.83 -22.41
C GLN A 89 -19.43 -17.80 -21.52
N THR A 90 -19.27 -18.20 -20.25
CA THR A 90 -20.41 -18.39 -19.34
C THR A 90 -20.37 -17.48 -18.11
N GLY A 91 -19.25 -16.82 -17.86
CA GLY A 91 -18.99 -16.14 -16.58
C GLY A 91 -18.59 -17.12 -15.47
N GLY A 92 -18.15 -16.57 -14.35
CA GLY A 92 -17.62 -17.29 -13.21
C GLY A 92 -16.18 -17.78 -13.37
N THR A 93 -15.75 -18.55 -12.37
CA THR A 93 -14.38 -19.08 -12.28
C THR A 93 -14.25 -20.44 -12.95
N LEU A 94 -13.11 -20.67 -13.61
CA LEU A 94 -12.69 -21.98 -14.12
C LEU A 94 -11.30 -22.35 -13.62
N ASP A 95 -10.91 -23.62 -13.79
CA ASP A 95 -9.53 -24.06 -13.58
C ASP A 95 -8.73 -23.87 -14.88
N PRO A 96 -7.74 -22.97 -14.92
CA PRO A 96 -6.97 -22.68 -16.13
C PRO A 96 -6.19 -23.90 -16.63
N GLN A 97 -5.73 -24.77 -15.72
CA GLN A 97 -4.92 -25.93 -16.08
C GLN A 97 -5.76 -26.97 -16.80
N MET A 98 -6.99 -27.21 -16.32
CA MET A 98 -7.93 -28.12 -16.98
C MET A 98 -8.35 -27.61 -18.37
N GLU A 99 -8.45 -26.30 -18.53
CA GLU A 99 -8.81 -25.64 -19.80
C GLU A 99 -7.60 -25.43 -20.74
N GLY A 100 -6.40 -25.82 -20.32
CA GLY A 100 -5.18 -25.70 -21.12
C GLY A 100 -4.71 -24.25 -21.32
N ILE A 101 -5.10 -23.34 -20.43
CA ILE A 101 -4.75 -21.92 -20.46
C ILE A 101 -3.48 -21.71 -19.63
N PHE A 102 -2.39 -21.34 -20.29
CA PHE A 102 -1.09 -21.14 -19.67
C PHE A 102 -0.44 -19.84 -20.13
N ASP A 103 0.19 -19.15 -19.18
CA ASP A 103 1.10 -18.05 -19.47
C ASP A 103 2.55 -18.53 -19.47
N ASN A 104 3.36 -17.96 -20.36
CA ASN A 104 4.80 -18.18 -20.32
C ASN A 104 5.37 -17.47 -19.09
N TYR A 105 6.00 -18.25 -18.20
CA TYR A 105 6.61 -17.76 -16.96
C TYR A 105 7.57 -16.58 -17.16
N SER A 106 8.38 -16.58 -18.24
CA SER A 106 9.32 -15.48 -18.49
C SER A 106 8.64 -14.15 -18.83
N SER A 107 7.39 -14.19 -19.28
CA SER A 107 6.64 -13.03 -19.75
C SER A 107 5.81 -12.38 -18.63
N ILE A 108 5.54 -13.10 -17.54
CA ILE A 108 4.67 -12.64 -16.44
C ILE A 108 5.42 -12.29 -15.15
N LYS A 109 6.73 -12.54 -15.09
CA LYS A 109 7.53 -12.15 -13.93
C LYS A 109 7.69 -10.62 -13.91
N PRO A 110 7.26 -9.92 -12.84
CA PRO A 110 7.48 -8.48 -12.71
C PRO A 110 8.96 -8.12 -12.58
#